data_AF-A0A956TZ08-F1
#
_entry.id   AF-A0A956TZ08-F1
#
_cell.length_a   1.000
_cell.length_b   1.000
_cell.length_c   1.000
_cell.angle_alpha   90.00
_cell.angle_beta   90.00
_cell.angle_gamma   90.00
#
_symmetry.space_group_name_H-M   'P 1'
#
loop_
_entity.id
_entity.type
_entity.pdbx_description
1 polymer ?
#
loop_
_entity_poly.entity_id
_entity_poly.type
_entity_poly.pdbx_seq_one_letter_code
_entity_poly.pdbx_strand_id
1 'polypeptide(L)'
;MAKVTKKQLLKETVKHIDIKKIDGKKIIDAYRGMSFSSRDTARAADIFNMNLADRNASVWLTLAGSTSAGGCMQVYADMVRLNMIDVIVATGASIVDMD
;
A
#
# COMPACT_ATOMS: atom_id res chain seq x y z
N MET A 1 -10.81 11.88 -37.09
CA MET A 1 -10.49 12.41 -35.75
C MET A 1 -8.98 12.38 -35.56
N ALA A 2 -8.38 13.41 -34.96
CA ALA A 2 -6.94 13.41 -34.70
C ALA A 2 -6.59 12.35 -33.64
N LYS A 3 -5.51 11.59 -33.86
CA LYS A 3 -5.06 10.52 -32.96
C LYS A 3 -4.46 11.15 -31.69
N VAL A 4 -5.00 10.83 -30.52
CA VAL A 4 -4.46 11.32 -29.24
C VAL A 4 -3.08 10.72 -29.01
N THR A 5 -2.10 11.55 -28.66
CA THR A 5 -0.71 11.11 -28.43
C THR A 5 -0.52 10.60 -27.00
N LYS A 6 0.44 9.69 -26.77
CA LYS A 6 0.82 9.21 -25.42
C LYS A 6 1.09 10.37 -24.46
N LYS A 7 1.82 11.40 -24.94
CA LYS A 7 2.11 12.62 -24.16
C LYS A 7 0.85 13.38 -23.76
N GLN A 8 -0.21 13.34 -24.58
CA GLN A 8 -1.48 14.00 -24.24
C GLN A 8 -2.31 13.19 -23.24
N LEU A 9 -2.19 11.86 -23.23
CA LEU A 9 -2.87 10.99 -22.27
C LEU A 9 -2.16 10.96 -20.91
N LEU A 10 -0.84 11.04 -20.89
CA LEU A 10 -0.01 10.96 -19.67
C LEU A 10 0.38 12.34 -19.13
N LYS A 11 -0.50 13.34 -19.26
CA LYS A 11 -0.24 14.69 -18.74
C LYS A 11 -0.33 14.76 -17.21
N GLU A 12 -1.17 13.93 -16.62
CA GLU A 12 -1.37 13.87 -15.18
C GLU A 12 -0.47 12.79 -14.60
N THR A 13 0.41 13.18 -13.70
CA THR A 13 1.29 12.25 -13.01
C THR A 13 0.54 11.52 -11.91
N VAL A 14 0.85 10.24 -11.74
CA VAL A 14 0.36 9.46 -10.59
C VAL A 14 0.91 10.10 -9.32
N LYS A 15 0.02 10.34 -8.35
CA LYS A 15 0.38 10.88 -7.04
C LYS A 15 0.35 9.75 -6.03
N HIS A 16 1.46 9.53 -5.34
CA HIS A 16 1.48 8.54 -4.28
C HIS A 16 0.71 9.02 -3.05
N ILE A 17 0.01 8.09 -2.42
CA ILE A 17 -0.69 8.38 -1.16
C ILE A 17 0.34 8.58 -0.03
N ASP A 18 0.17 9.67 0.72
CA ASP A 18 0.93 9.96 1.93
C ASP A 18 0.09 9.57 3.15
N ILE A 19 0.32 8.37 3.67
CA ILE A 19 -0.46 7.81 4.78
C ILE A 19 -0.30 8.60 6.07
N LYS A 20 0.78 9.37 6.23
CA LYS A 20 1.03 10.18 7.42
C LYS A 20 0.08 11.36 7.53
N LYS A 21 -0.54 11.77 6.43
CA LYS A 21 -1.54 12.85 6.38
C LYS A 21 -2.97 12.38 6.66
N ILE A 22 -3.18 11.07 6.80
CA ILE A 22 -4.51 10.47 6.90
C ILE A 22 -4.59 9.66 8.20
N ASP A 23 -5.39 10.11 9.17
CA ASP A 23 -5.72 9.27 10.32
C ASP A 23 -6.91 8.36 9.99
N GLY A 24 -6.60 7.16 9.49
CA GLY A 24 -7.59 6.15 9.11
C GLY A 24 -8.14 5.32 10.28
N LYS A 25 -7.63 5.46 11.51
CA LYS A 25 -7.96 4.54 12.61
C LYS A 25 -9.45 4.51 12.93
N LYS A 26 -10.10 5.67 13.00
CA LYS A 26 -11.53 5.77 13.28
C LYS A 26 -12.40 5.07 12.23
N ILE A 27 -11.97 5.07 10.97
CA ILE A 27 -12.67 4.38 9.88
C ILE A 27 -12.53 2.86 10.05
N ILE A 28 -11.31 2.39 10.31
CA ILE A 28 -11.04 0.98 10.61
C ILE A 28 -11.81 0.52 11.84
N ASP A 29 -11.94 1.37 12.87
CA ASP A 29 -12.72 1.07 14.06
C ASP A 29 -14.20 0.86 13.75
N ALA A 30 -14.79 1.74 12.94
CA ALA A 30 -16.16 1.59 12.48
C ALA A 30 -16.36 0.31 11.64
N TYR A 31 -15.37 -0.06 10.81
CA TYR A 31 -15.44 -1.23 9.94
C TYR A 31 -15.57 -2.56 10.70
N ARG A 32 -15.15 -2.63 11.98
CA ARG A 32 -15.35 -3.84 12.81
C ARG A 32 -16.83 -4.20 13.00
N GLY A 33 -17.70 -3.20 13.07
CA GLY A 33 -19.15 -3.39 13.18
C GLY A 33 -19.87 -3.63 11.85
N MET A 34 -19.18 -3.52 10.71
CA MET A 34 -19.75 -3.67 9.38
C MET A 34 -19.66 -5.11 8.86
N SER A 35 -20.07 -5.38 7.61
CA SER A 35 -20.01 -6.69 6.94
C SER A 35 -19.05 -6.70 5.74
N PHE A 36 -18.85 -7.88 5.15
CA PHE A 36 -18.04 -8.11 3.95
C PHE A 36 -16.61 -7.55 4.08
N SER A 37 -16.07 -7.00 3.00
CA SER A 37 -14.70 -6.50 2.92
C SER A 37 -14.36 -5.42 3.95
N SER A 38 -15.32 -4.66 4.47
CA SER A 38 -15.07 -3.71 5.56
C SER A 38 -14.57 -4.46 6.79
N ARG A 39 -15.27 -5.52 7.21
CA ARG A 39 -14.89 -6.33 8.37
C ARG A 39 -13.56 -7.04 8.15
N ASP A 40 -13.34 -7.56 6.94
CA ASP A 40 -12.09 -8.22 6.57
C ASP A 40 -10.91 -7.23 6.63
N THR A 41 -11.11 -5.99 6.18
CA THR A 41 -10.08 -4.93 6.27
C THR A 41 -9.75 -4.60 7.72
N ALA A 42 -10.75 -4.48 8.59
CA ALA A 42 -10.52 -4.21 10.00
C ALA A 42 -9.79 -5.37 10.68
N ARG A 43 -10.18 -6.61 10.39
CA ARG A 43 -9.49 -7.81 10.87
C ARG A 43 -8.05 -7.89 10.36
N ALA A 44 -7.79 -7.53 9.11
CA ALA A 44 -6.44 -7.50 8.56
C ALA A 44 -5.55 -6.48 9.28
N ALA A 45 -6.09 -5.31 9.62
CA ALA A 45 -5.38 -4.32 10.44
C ALA A 45 -5.04 -4.85 11.84
N ASP A 46 -5.97 -5.58 12.47
CA ASP A 46 -5.74 -6.20 13.78
C ASP A 46 -4.62 -7.26 13.72
N ILE A 47 -4.65 -8.15 12.72
CA ILE A 47 -3.61 -9.16 12.50
C ILE A 47 -2.25 -8.50 12.24
N PHE A 48 -2.22 -7.44 11.43
CA PHE A 48 -0.97 -6.74 11.15
C PHE A 48 -0.40 -6.07 12.40
N ASN A 49 -1.23 -5.45 13.25
CA ASN A 49 -0.80 -4.91 14.54
C ASN A 49 -0.28 -6.00 15.49
N MET A 50 -0.89 -7.19 15.50
CA MET A 50 -0.38 -8.33 16.27
C MET A 50 1.03 -8.73 15.80
N ASN A 51 1.25 -8.83 14.48
CA ASN A 51 2.57 -9.12 13.92
C ASN A 51 3.62 -8.06 14.30
N LEU A 52 3.25 -6.76 14.24
CA LEU A 52 4.17 -5.68 14.61
C LEU A 52 4.53 -5.66 16.11
N ALA A 53 3.63 -6.15 16.96
CA ALA A 53 3.85 -6.21 18.41
C ALA A 53 4.71 -7.42 18.83
N ASP A 54 4.70 -8.50 18.05
CA ASP A 54 5.48 -9.71 18.33
C ASP A 54 6.93 -9.57 17.87
N ARG A 55 7.86 -9.52 18.83
CA ARG A 55 9.31 -9.41 18.57
C ARG A 55 9.94 -10.68 18.00
N ASN A 56 9.23 -11.81 18.04
CA ASN A 56 9.68 -13.07 17.46
C ASN A 56 9.09 -13.31 16.06
N ALA A 57 8.15 -12.47 15.62
CA ALA A 57 7.58 -12.54 14.28
C ALA A 57 8.49 -11.82 13.27
N SER A 58 8.43 -12.28 12.03
CA SER A 58 8.99 -11.56 10.88
C SER A 58 7.87 -11.11 9.96
N VAL A 59 7.88 -9.85 9.57
CA VAL A 59 6.87 -9.23 8.71
C VAL A 59 7.35 -9.20 7.27
N TRP A 60 6.63 -9.93 6.41
CA TRP A 60 6.97 -10.10 5.00
C TRP A 60 6.00 -9.31 4.12
N LEU A 61 6.53 -8.36 3.34
CA LEU A 61 5.77 -7.58 2.39
C LEU A 61 5.91 -8.17 0.99
N THR A 62 4.81 -8.69 0.44
CA THR A 62 4.73 -9.21 -0.93
C THR A 62 4.11 -8.16 -1.86
N LEU A 63 4.84 -7.75 -2.91
CA LEU A 63 4.47 -6.63 -3.77
C LEU A 63 4.28 -7.05 -5.23
N ALA A 64 3.13 -6.69 -5.78
CA ALA A 64 2.88 -6.73 -7.22
C ALA A 64 3.14 -5.36 -7.84
N GLY A 65 3.79 -5.29 -9.00
CA GLY A 65 4.15 -4.00 -9.64
C GLY A 65 2.96 -3.10 -9.98
N SER A 66 1.76 -3.66 -10.17
CA SER A 66 0.56 -2.85 -10.45
C SER A 66 0.17 -1.92 -9.30
N THR A 67 0.43 -2.29 -8.04
CA THR A 67 0.02 -1.47 -6.89
C THR A 67 0.87 -0.21 -6.78
N SER A 68 2.14 -0.28 -7.14
CA SER A 68 3.01 0.88 -7.09
C SER A 68 2.82 1.82 -8.28
N ALA A 69 2.47 1.29 -9.47
CA ALA A 69 1.89 2.10 -10.56
C ALA A 69 0.54 2.74 -10.18
N GLY A 70 -0.21 2.10 -9.29
CA GLY A 70 -1.46 2.61 -8.72
C GLY A 70 -1.29 3.70 -7.65
N GLY A 71 -0.05 4.06 -7.29
CA GLY A 71 0.20 5.14 -6.32
C GLY A 71 0.62 4.68 -4.93
N CYS A 72 0.92 3.40 -4.69
CA CYS A 72 1.24 2.91 -3.34
C CYS A 72 2.73 2.96 -2.96
N MET A 73 3.65 3.37 -3.84
CA MET A 73 5.10 3.33 -3.54
C MET A 73 5.48 4.01 -2.23
N GLN A 74 4.89 5.17 -1.95
CA GLN A 74 5.21 5.93 -0.73
C GLN A 74 4.79 5.18 0.55
N VAL A 75 3.71 4.39 0.48
CA VAL A 75 3.27 3.52 1.59
C VAL A 75 4.37 2.54 1.94
N TYR A 76 4.88 1.80 0.94
CA TYR A 76 5.90 0.79 1.14
C TYR A 76 7.21 1.40 1.65
N ALA A 77 7.60 2.55 1.07
CA ALA A 77 8.79 3.28 1.50
C ALA A 77 8.68 3.74 2.96
N ASP A 78 7.51 4.21 3.40
CA ASP A 78 7.29 4.62 4.78
C ASP A 78 7.25 3.43 5.74
N MET A 79 6.62 2.31 5.36
CA MET A 79 6.62 1.09 6.17
C MET A 79 8.04 0.56 6.43
N VAL A 80 8.91 0.59 5.42
CA VAL A 80 10.32 0.21 5.56
C VAL A 80 11.07 1.20 6.46
N ARG A 81 10.91 2.52 6.23
CA ARG A 81 11.56 3.56 7.06
C ARG A 81 11.17 3.50 8.53
N LEU A 82 9.95 3.05 8.82
CA LEU A 82 9.40 2.93 10.17
C LEU A 82 9.67 1.57 10.81
N ASN A 83 10.53 0.73 10.21
CA ASN A 83 10.86 -0.62 10.68
C ASN A 83 9.62 -1.52 10.87
N MET A 84 8.65 -1.42 9.96
CA MET A 84 7.43 -2.25 9.99
C MET A 84 7.58 -3.53 9.16
N ILE A 85 8.61 -3.64 8.32
CA ILE A 85 8.81 -4.73 7.36
C ILE A 85 10.23 -5.27 7.49
N ASP A 86 10.37 -6.58 7.59
CA ASP A 86 11.68 -7.26 7.68
C ASP A 86 12.13 -7.79 6.33
N VAL A 87 11.20 -8.28 5.51
CA VAL A 87 11.49 -8.91 4.22
C VAL A 87 10.57 -8.35 3.13
N ILE A 88 11.13 -8.05 1.97
CA ILE A 88 10.38 -7.65 0.77
C ILE A 88 10.51 -8.75 -0.28
N VAL A 89 9.36 -9.20 -0.79
CA VAL A 89 9.27 -10.12 -1.93
C VAL A 89 8.52 -9.39 -3.04
N ALA A 90 9.17 -9.17 -4.18
CA ALA A 90 8.60 -8.33 -5.22
C ALA A 90 8.87 -8.89 -6.62
N THR A 91 7.98 -8.58 -7.57
CA THR A 91 8.27 -8.80 -8.99
C THR A 91 9.32 -7.79 -9.47
N GLY A 92 10.03 -8.10 -10.56
CA GLY A 92 11.01 -7.17 -11.14
C GLY A 92 10.42 -5.79 -11.43
N ALA A 93 9.16 -5.74 -11.88
CA ALA A 93 8.48 -4.48 -12.16
C ALA A 93 8.41 -3.51 -10.96
N SER A 94 8.30 -4.03 -9.74
CA SER A 94 8.26 -3.22 -8.52
C SER A 94 9.63 -2.66 -8.10
N ILE A 95 10.72 -3.13 -8.71
CA ILE A 95 12.10 -2.80 -8.31
C ILE A 95 12.85 -2.04 -9.41
N VAL A 96 12.70 -2.43 -10.68
CA VAL A 96 13.49 -1.91 -11.81
C VAL A 96 12.70 -1.17 -12.88
N ASP A 97 11.37 -1.31 -12.94
CA ASP A 97 10.56 -0.87 -14.11
C ASP A 97 9.56 0.26 -13.77
N MET A 98 9.88 1.08 -12.76
CA MET A 98 9.02 2.19 -12.33
C MET A 98 9.64 3.54 -12.66
N ASP A 99 9.49 3.92 -13.92
CA ASP A 99 9.58 5.31 -14.40
C ASP A 99 8.24 6.04 -14.30
#